data_AF-A0A7S1UZP5-F1
#
_entry.id   AF-A0A7S1UZP5-F1
#
_cell.length_a   1.000
_cell.length_b   1.000
_cell.length_c   1.000
_cell.angle_alpha   90.00
_cell.angle_beta   90.00
_cell.angle_gamma   90.00
#
_symmetry.space_group_name_H-M   'P 1'
#
loop_
_entity.id
_entity.type
_entity.pdbx_description
1 polymer ?
#
loop_
_entity_poly.entity_id
_entity_poly.type
_entity_poly.pdbx_seq_one_letter_code
_entity_poly.pdbx_strand_id
1 'polypeptide(L)'
;IGFAGTVGPLLVKRFFPPLLFKLYMLGWFLGAVYSVPPIRTKQNPFLAGMTIATVRGFLLNFGIYYAVKDAVGASFSWSPKVSFIARFMTAFATVIAVTKDLPDTDGDREFNISTFATRVGVPKIATGATVCLMLNYVHAILTGVLAKSGVFRRIPMIGGHLALAVMLAVHFRALDAESMSSIKLYYKHIWDLFYLEYGLYTLI
;
A
#
# COMPACT_ATOMS: atom_id res chain seq x y z
N ILE A 1 -23.07 -10.20 -12.36
CA ILE A 1 -22.79 -9.62 -11.01
C ILE A 1 -23.46 -10.54 -10.00
N GLY A 2 -22.70 -11.25 -9.16
CA GLY A 2 -23.27 -12.22 -8.21
C GLY A 2 -23.98 -11.57 -7.02
N PHE A 3 -24.55 -12.40 -6.13
CA PHE A 3 -25.24 -11.99 -4.89
C PHE A 3 -24.42 -11.01 -4.03
N ALA A 4 -23.11 -11.26 -3.86
CA ALA A 4 -22.21 -10.36 -3.13
C ALA A 4 -22.05 -8.97 -3.80
N GLY A 5 -22.17 -8.89 -5.13
CA GLY A 5 -22.04 -7.65 -5.89
C GLY A 5 -23.26 -6.74 -5.82
N THR A 6 -24.38 -7.20 -5.26
CA THR A 6 -25.62 -6.42 -5.08
C THR A 6 -25.90 -6.17 -3.59
N VAL A 7 -25.72 -7.18 -2.74
CA VAL A 7 -25.94 -7.07 -1.28
C VAL A 7 -24.96 -6.10 -0.62
N GLY A 8 -23.67 -6.13 -0.98
CA GLY A 8 -22.66 -5.22 -0.42
C GLY A 8 -23.01 -3.73 -0.61
N PRO A 9 -23.24 -3.25 -1.84
CA PRO A 9 -23.69 -1.90 -2.11
C PRO A 9 -24.95 -1.49 -1.33
N LEU A 10 -25.94 -2.39 -1.24
CA LEU A 10 -27.20 -2.12 -0.55
C LEU A 10 -27.00 -1.93 0.96
N LEU A 11 -26.18 -2.77 1.59
CA LEU A 11 -25.83 -2.61 3.00
C LEU A 11 -25.10 -1.29 3.25
N VAL A 12 -24.11 -0.96 2.41
CA VAL A 12 -23.37 0.30 2.59
C VAL A 12 -24.29 1.50 2.43
N LYS A 13 -25.19 1.49 1.44
CA LYS A 13 -26.18 2.54 1.24
C LYS A 13 -27.15 2.69 2.41
N ARG A 14 -27.47 1.59 3.11
CA ARG A 14 -28.41 1.59 4.24
C ARG A 14 -27.80 2.09 5.54
N PHE A 15 -26.54 1.73 5.81
CA PHE A 15 -25.92 1.93 7.11
C PHE A 15 -24.88 3.06 7.16
N PHE A 16 -24.41 3.56 6.01
CA PHE A 16 -23.35 4.57 5.96
C PHE A 16 -23.75 5.81 5.17
N PRO A 17 -23.12 6.96 5.45
CA PRO A 17 -23.32 8.20 4.71
C PRO A 17 -23.15 8.09 3.20
N PRO A 18 -23.78 9.00 2.43
CA PRO A 18 -23.68 9.03 0.97
C PRO A 18 -22.25 9.09 0.45
N LEU A 19 -21.33 9.75 1.17
CA LEU A 19 -19.92 9.82 0.77
C LEU A 19 -19.23 8.46 0.84
N LEU A 20 -19.43 7.70 1.92
CA LEU A 20 -18.85 6.36 2.06
C LEU A 20 -19.41 5.39 1.03
N PHE A 21 -20.71 5.50 0.73
CA PHE A 21 -21.30 4.74 -0.38
C PHE A 21 -20.61 5.06 -1.72
N LYS A 22 -20.36 6.34 -2.03
CA LYS A 22 -19.64 6.73 -3.25
C LYS A 22 -18.21 6.19 -3.28
N LEU A 23 -17.49 6.25 -2.17
CA LEU A 23 -16.11 5.75 -2.06
C LEU A 23 -16.06 4.22 -2.19
N TYR A 24 -17.02 3.53 -1.58
CA TYR A 24 -17.18 2.08 -1.71
C TYR A 24 -17.47 1.68 -3.16
N MET A 25 -18.38 2.40 -3.84
CA MET A 25 -18.67 2.19 -5.27
C MET A 25 -17.48 2.50 -6.16
N LEU A 26 -16.68 3.52 -5.84
CA LEU A 26 -15.43 3.79 -6.54
C LEU A 26 -14.45 2.62 -6.39
N GLY A 27 -14.23 2.14 -5.17
CA GLY A 27 -13.36 0.98 -4.91
C GLY A 27 -13.86 -0.29 -5.62
N TRP A 28 -15.17 -0.53 -5.59
CA TRP A 28 -15.81 -1.65 -6.27
C TRP A 28 -15.64 -1.57 -7.79
N PHE A 29 -15.85 -0.38 -8.38
CA PHE A 29 -15.64 -0.13 -9.80
C PHE A 29 -14.18 -0.31 -10.21
N LEU A 30 -13.25 0.27 -9.46
CA LEU A 30 -11.81 0.10 -9.71
C LEU A 30 -11.39 -1.37 -9.62
N GLY A 31 -11.93 -2.12 -8.66
CA GLY A 31 -11.73 -3.57 -8.55
C GLY A 31 -12.29 -4.35 -9.74
N ALA A 32 -13.45 -3.93 -10.28
CA ALA A 32 -14.03 -4.53 -11.47
C ALA A 32 -13.15 -4.27 -12.71
N VAL A 33 -12.75 -3.01 -12.93
CA VAL A 33 -11.84 -2.60 -14.02
C VAL A 33 -10.46 -3.27 -13.91
N TYR A 34 -10.04 -3.64 -12.69
CA TYR A 34 -8.80 -4.36 -12.46
C TYR A 34 -8.84 -5.82 -12.93
N SER A 35 -9.98 -6.50 -12.73
CA SER A 35 -10.06 -7.97 -12.81
C SER A 35 -10.99 -8.53 -13.89
N VAL A 36 -12.05 -7.82 -14.30
CA VAL A 36 -13.19 -8.39 -15.06
C VAL A 36 -13.07 -8.08 -16.56
N PRO A 37 -13.17 -9.08 -17.46
CA PRO A 37 -13.20 -8.82 -18.90
C PRO A 37 -14.34 -7.86 -19.31
N PRO A 38 -14.16 -6.97 -20.30
CA PRO A 38 -13.05 -6.93 -21.26
C PRO A 38 -11.84 -6.09 -20.83
N ILE A 39 -11.97 -5.25 -19.79
CA ILE A 39 -10.91 -4.34 -19.34
C ILE A 39 -10.18 -4.98 -18.15
N ARG A 40 -8.91 -5.35 -18.32
CA ARG A 40 -8.09 -5.99 -17.27
C ARG A 40 -6.83 -5.19 -16.98
N THR A 41 -6.97 -4.11 -16.23
CA THR A 41 -5.83 -3.22 -15.94
C THR A 41 -4.71 -3.89 -15.15
N LYS A 42 -4.97 -5.03 -14.49
CA LYS A 42 -3.93 -5.85 -13.84
C LYS A 42 -2.79 -6.31 -14.75
N GLN A 43 -3.01 -6.35 -16.06
CA GLN A 43 -1.98 -6.70 -17.05
C GLN A 43 -1.00 -5.55 -17.32
N ASN A 44 -1.42 -4.31 -17.08
CA ASN A 44 -0.56 -3.15 -17.20
C ASN A 44 0.02 -2.80 -15.82
N PRO A 45 1.35 -2.92 -15.61
CA PRO A 45 2.00 -2.68 -14.32
C PRO A 45 1.69 -1.29 -13.74
N PHE A 46 1.63 -0.27 -14.60
CA PHE A 46 1.35 1.10 -14.19
C PHE A 46 -0.10 1.27 -13.71
N LEU A 47 -1.07 0.78 -14.49
CA LEU A 47 -2.49 0.87 -14.12
C LEU A 47 -2.83 0.00 -12.90
N ALA A 48 -2.16 -1.15 -12.77
CA ALA A 48 -2.23 -1.99 -11.59
C ALA A 48 -1.72 -1.27 -10.34
N GLY A 49 -0.56 -0.61 -10.47
CA GLY A 49 0.02 0.25 -9.44
C GLY A 49 -0.92 1.36 -9.00
N MET A 50 -1.47 2.11 -9.96
CA MET A 50 -2.44 3.17 -9.67
C MET A 50 -3.68 2.64 -8.93
N THR A 51 -4.23 1.52 -9.38
CA THR A 51 -5.42 0.92 -8.76
C THR A 51 -5.14 0.52 -7.31
N ILE A 52 -4.02 -0.17 -7.07
CA ILE A 52 -3.63 -0.62 -5.73
C ILE A 52 -3.34 0.58 -4.82
N ALA A 53 -2.61 1.58 -5.32
CA ALA A 53 -2.32 2.82 -4.59
C ALA A 53 -3.60 3.59 -4.23
N THR A 54 -4.56 3.71 -5.16
CA THR A 54 -5.84 4.37 -4.88
C THR A 54 -6.67 3.59 -3.86
N VAL A 55 -6.86 2.28 -4.06
CA VAL A 55 -7.76 1.48 -3.21
C VAL A 55 -7.15 1.21 -1.83
N ARG A 56 -5.93 0.66 -1.77
CA ARG A 56 -5.27 0.32 -0.50
C ARG A 56 -4.59 1.52 0.14
N GLY A 57 -3.99 2.40 -0.64
CA GLY A 57 -3.25 3.55 -0.13
C GLY A 57 -4.15 4.69 0.31
N PHE A 58 -5.08 5.13 -0.54
CA PHE A 58 -5.92 6.28 -0.24
C PHE A 58 -7.29 5.91 0.33
N LEU A 59 -8.11 5.17 -0.43
CA LEU A 59 -9.52 4.93 -0.10
C LEU A 59 -9.69 4.21 1.24
N LEU A 60 -8.82 3.23 1.55
CA LEU A 60 -8.85 2.53 2.82
C LEU A 60 -8.61 3.49 4.01
N ASN A 61 -7.52 4.26 3.97
CA ASN A 61 -7.13 5.14 5.06
C ASN A 61 -8.12 6.31 5.25
N PHE A 62 -8.55 6.93 4.15
CA PHE A 62 -9.55 7.99 4.18
C PHE A 62 -10.93 7.46 4.59
N GLY A 63 -11.37 6.36 4.00
CA GLY A 63 -12.69 5.78 4.21
C GLY A 63 -12.89 5.32 5.64
N ILE A 64 -11.91 4.63 6.24
CA ILE A 64 -11.97 4.24 7.65
C ILE A 64 -12.06 5.48 8.54
N TYR A 65 -11.21 6.49 8.31
CA TYR A 65 -11.23 7.69 9.14
C TYR A 65 -12.57 8.44 9.06
N TYR A 66 -13.10 8.62 7.86
CA TYR A 66 -14.40 9.26 7.67
C TYR A 66 -15.52 8.46 8.34
N ALA A 67 -15.52 7.13 8.21
CA ALA A 67 -16.51 6.25 8.85
C ALA A 67 -16.46 6.33 10.37
N VAL A 68 -15.28 6.35 10.97
CA VAL A 68 -15.14 6.51 12.41
C VAL A 68 -15.65 7.88 12.87
N LYS A 69 -15.29 8.96 12.17
CA LYS A 69 -15.74 10.32 12.50
C LYS A 69 -17.25 10.46 12.44
N ASP A 70 -17.86 9.89 11.41
CA ASP A 70 -19.31 9.85 11.25
C ASP A 70 -19.99 9.02 12.35
N ALA A 71 -19.46 7.83 12.65
CA ALA A 71 -20.02 6.94 13.68
C ALA A 71 -20.00 7.56 15.09
N VAL A 72 -19.02 8.40 15.40
CA VAL A 72 -18.95 9.14 16.68
C VAL A 72 -19.65 10.51 16.63
N GLY A 73 -20.30 10.85 15.53
CA GLY A 73 -21.02 12.12 15.36
C GLY A 73 -20.12 13.36 15.30
N ALA A 74 -18.83 13.19 15.02
CA ALA A 74 -17.87 14.30 14.98
C ALA A 74 -17.72 14.86 13.57
N SER A 75 -17.67 16.19 13.45
CA SER A 75 -17.43 16.87 12.17
C SER A 75 -16.10 16.43 11.56
N PHE A 76 -16.08 16.21 10.25
CA PHE A 76 -14.86 15.83 9.54
C PHE A 76 -13.83 16.96 9.63
N SER A 77 -12.62 16.60 10.07
CA SER A 77 -11.46 17.48 10.07
C SER A 77 -10.23 16.65 9.74
N TRP A 78 -9.30 17.20 8.96
CA TRP A 78 -8.08 16.46 8.63
C TRP A 78 -7.18 16.32 9.85
N SER A 79 -6.97 15.08 10.28
CA SER A 79 -5.94 14.77 11.28
C SER A 79 -4.57 14.71 10.61
N PRO A 80 -3.55 15.42 11.12
CA PRO A 80 -2.18 15.32 10.63
C PRO A 80 -1.66 13.87 10.57
N LYS A 81 -2.08 13.04 11.54
CA LYS A 81 -1.72 11.61 11.60
C LYS A 81 -2.34 10.81 10.45
N VAL A 82 -3.62 11.05 10.19
CA VAL A 82 -4.35 10.39 9.10
C VAL A 82 -3.81 10.83 7.73
N SER A 83 -3.54 12.13 7.56
CA SER A 83 -2.94 12.66 6.34
C SER A 83 -1.52 12.13 6.11
N PHE A 84 -0.76 11.89 7.18
CA PHE A 84 0.54 11.26 7.10
C PHE A 84 0.42 9.79 6.64
N ILE A 85 -0.33 8.95 7.37
CA ILE A 85 -0.45 7.52 7.04
C ILE A 85 -1.05 7.31 5.64
N ALA A 86 -2.04 8.11 5.23
CA ALA A 86 -2.62 7.98 3.90
C ALA A 86 -1.57 8.18 2.79
N ARG A 87 -0.71 9.20 2.90
CA ARG A 87 0.36 9.44 1.92
C ARG A 87 1.44 8.36 2.00
N PHE A 88 1.89 8.05 3.22
CA PHE A 88 2.94 7.07 3.46
C PHE A 88 2.56 5.68 2.96
N MET A 89 1.35 5.21 3.27
CA MET A 89 0.84 3.90 2.83
C MET A 89 0.48 3.88 1.35
N THR A 90 0.16 5.02 0.74
CA THR A 90 0.00 5.09 -0.72
C THR A 90 1.32 4.87 -1.45
N ALA A 91 2.41 5.51 -0.98
CA ALA A 91 3.75 5.25 -1.51
C ALA A 91 4.16 3.78 -1.31
N PHE A 92 3.93 3.24 -0.10
CA PHE A 92 4.22 1.84 0.22
C PHE A 92 3.42 0.87 -0.68
N ALA A 93 2.11 1.09 -0.83
CA ALA A 93 1.24 0.27 -1.67
C ALA A 93 1.67 0.31 -3.15
N THR A 94 2.21 1.44 -3.61
CA THR A 94 2.77 1.59 -4.96
C THR A 94 4.00 0.70 -5.14
N VAL A 95 4.90 0.68 -4.15
CA VAL A 95 6.06 -0.22 -4.19
C VAL A 95 5.64 -1.69 -4.19
N ILE A 96 4.68 -2.08 -3.35
CA ILE A 96 4.12 -3.44 -3.35
C ILE A 96 3.57 -3.82 -4.72
N ALA A 97 2.88 -2.89 -5.39
CA ALA A 97 2.34 -3.15 -6.71
C ALA A 97 3.42 -3.36 -7.78
N VAL A 98 4.55 -2.65 -7.67
CA VAL A 98 5.70 -2.82 -8.57
C VAL A 98 6.45 -4.13 -8.28
N THR A 99 6.52 -4.55 -7.01
CA THR A 99 7.24 -5.77 -6.61
C THR A 99 6.40 -7.04 -6.64
N LYS A 100 5.08 -6.95 -6.86
CA LYS A 100 4.14 -8.08 -6.79
C LYS A 100 4.50 -9.24 -7.73
N ASP A 101 5.14 -8.94 -8.87
CA ASP A 101 5.49 -9.92 -9.89
C ASP A 101 6.93 -10.47 -9.72
N LEU A 102 7.69 -9.99 -8.71
CA LEU A 102 9.02 -10.55 -8.41
C LEU A 102 8.99 -12.05 -8.06
N PRO A 103 8.06 -12.54 -7.22
CA PRO A 103 7.95 -13.96 -6.88
C PRO A 103 7.61 -14.89 -8.05
N ASP A 104 7.15 -14.33 -9.17
CA ASP A 104 6.56 -15.06 -10.29
C ASP A 104 7.47 -15.04 -11.54
N THR A 105 8.66 -14.40 -11.48
CA THR A 105 9.49 -14.18 -12.67
C THR A 105 9.98 -15.45 -13.36
N ASP A 106 10.21 -16.54 -12.61
CA ASP A 106 10.68 -17.80 -13.22
C ASP A 106 9.57 -18.48 -14.01
N GLY A 107 8.36 -18.54 -13.45
CA GLY A 107 7.19 -19.05 -14.15
C GLY A 107 6.84 -18.17 -15.36
N ASP A 108 6.88 -16.85 -15.21
CA ASP A 108 6.65 -15.94 -16.32
C ASP A 108 7.67 -16.14 -17.46
N ARG A 109 8.95 -16.39 -17.15
CA ARG A 109 9.97 -16.69 -18.16
C ARG A 109 9.70 -18.03 -18.86
N GLU A 110 9.35 -19.07 -18.11
CA GLU A 110 9.05 -20.41 -18.64
C GLU A 110 7.86 -20.39 -19.61
N PHE A 111 6.81 -19.62 -19.28
CA PHE A 111 5.62 -19.48 -20.11
C PHE A 111 5.67 -18.32 -21.12
N ASN A 112 6.84 -17.69 -21.33
CA ASN A 112 7.04 -16.53 -22.21
C ASN A 112 6.07 -15.35 -21.94
N ILE A 113 5.68 -15.17 -20.67
CA ILE A 113 4.82 -14.07 -20.23
C ILE A 113 5.70 -12.83 -20.00
N SER A 114 5.36 -11.77 -20.74
CA SER A 114 6.08 -10.51 -20.66
C SER A 114 5.50 -9.63 -19.54
N THR A 115 6.15 -9.60 -18.39
CA THR A 115 5.82 -8.73 -17.24
C THR A 115 6.89 -7.65 -17.06
N PHE A 116 6.60 -6.64 -16.23
CA PHE A 116 7.59 -5.60 -15.90
C PHE A 116 8.85 -6.22 -15.29
N ALA A 117 8.65 -7.24 -14.45
CA ALA A 117 9.70 -7.97 -13.78
C ALA A 117 10.60 -8.76 -14.74
N THR A 118 10.01 -9.46 -15.72
CA THR A 118 10.79 -10.18 -16.73
C THR A 118 11.51 -9.26 -17.72
N ARG A 119 11.01 -8.05 -17.98
CA ARG A 119 11.65 -7.05 -18.86
C ARG A 119 12.81 -6.29 -18.22
N VAL A 120 12.62 -5.81 -16.99
CA VAL A 120 13.60 -4.93 -16.32
C VAL A 120 14.63 -5.74 -15.54
N GLY A 121 14.24 -6.90 -15.01
CA GLY A 121 15.07 -7.78 -14.20
C GLY A 121 14.87 -7.56 -12.70
N VAL A 122 14.95 -8.66 -11.95
CA VAL A 122 14.78 -8.72 -10.50
C VAL A 122 15.70 -7.74 -9.75
N PRO A 123 17.03 -7.68 -10.02
CA PRO A 123 17.93 -6.82 -9.23
C PRO A 123 17.55 -5.34 -9.32
N LYS A 124 17.18 -4.86 -10.51
CA LYS A 124 16.82 -3.45 -10.74
C LYS A 124 15.51 -3.07 -10.07
N ILE A 125 14.51 -3.95 -10.12
CA ILE A 125 13.22 -3.71 -9.47
C ILE A 125 13.36 -3.77 -7.95
N ALA A 126 14.06 -4.77 -7.42
CA ALA A 126 14.31 -4.87 -5.99
C ALA A 126 15.06 -3.63 -5.47
N THR A 127 16.10 -3.19 -6.19
CA THR A 127 16.84 -1.96 -5.84
C THR A 127 15.94 -0.73 -5.88
N GLY A 128 15.18 -0.53 -6.96
CA GLY A 128 14.27 0.61 -7.09
C GLY A 128 13.20 0.64 -5.99
N ALA A 129 12.60 -0.52 -5.70
CA ALA A 129 11.64 -0.68 -4.61
C ALA A 129 12.24 -0.31 -3.25
N THR A 130 13.43 -0.84 -2.92
CA THR A 130 14.13 -0.50 -1.67
C THR A 130 14.42 0.99 -1.59
N VAL A 131 14.92 1.61 -2.66
CA VAL A 131 15.22 3.05 -2.69
C VAL A 131 13.95 3.86 -2.46
N CYS A 132 12.85 3.54 -3.14
CA CYS A 132 11.58 4.23 -2.94
C CYS A 132 11.06 4.11 -1.50
N LEU A 133 11.14 2.92 -0.90
CA LEU A 133 10.74 2.72 0.50
C LEU A 133 11.67 3.46 1.47
N MET A 134 12.99 3.42 1.26
CA MET A 134 13.96 4.16 2.07
C MET A 134 13.69 5.67 2.03
N LEU A 135 13.39 6.23 0.85
CA LEU A 135 13.00 7.63 0.73
C LEU A 135 11.69 7.93 1.47
N ASN A 136 10.73 6.99 1.44
CA ASN A 136 9.48 7.12 2.20
C ASN A 136 9.73 7.11 3.72
N TYR A 137 10.64 6.26 4.21
CA TYR A 137 11.07 6.26 5.61
C TYR A 137 11.78 7.56 6.01
N VAL A 138 12.68 8.07 5.17
CA VAL A 138 13.32 9.37 5.38
C VAL A 138 12.25 10.47 5.45
N HIS A 139 11.27 10.46 4.55
CA HIS A 139 10.14 11.38 4.60
C HIS A 139 9.35 11.29 5.92
N ALA A 140 9.10 10.09 6.44
CA ALA A 140 8.45 9.89 7.73
C ALA A 140 9.26 10.46 8.89
N ILE A 141 10.56 10.15 8.95
CA ILE A 141 11.47 10.66 9.98
C ILE A 141 11.52 12.20 9.96
N LEU A 142 11.70 12.80 8.78
CA LEU A 142 11.70 14.25 8.61
C LEU A 142 10.36 14.86 9.03
N THR A 143 9.24 14.23 8.69
CA THR A 143 7.91 14.66 9.14
C THR A 143 7.82 14.67 10.67
N GLY A 144 8.35 13.64 11.34
CA GLY A 144 8.40 13.57 12.80
C GLY A 144 9.29 14.63 13.44
N VAL A 145 10.45 14.92 12.83
CA VAL A 145 11.41 15.93 13.32
C VAL A 145 10.87 17.35 13.15
N LEU A 146 10.27 17.66 12.00
CA LEU A 146 9.79 19.00 11.64
C LEU A 146 8.40 19.32 12.23
N ALA A 147 7.66 18.32 12.70
CA ALA A 147 6.34 18.54 13.28
C ALA A 147 6.39 19.31 14.61
N LYS A 148 5.36 20.15 14.83
CA LYS A 148 5.15 20.85 16.11
C LYS A 148 4.99 19.86 17.26
N SER A 149 5.36 20.29 18.46
CA SER A 149 5.18 19.48 19.68
C SER A 149 3.72 19.07 19.84
N GLY A 150 3.48 17.81 20.21
CA GLY A 150 2.15 17.25 20.41
C GLY A 150 1.44 16.70 19.16
N VAL A 151 1.96 16.93 17.95
CA VAL A 151 1.34 16.38 16.72
C VAL A 151 1.58 14.87 16.59
N PHE A 152 2.82 14.44 16.83
CA PHE A 152 3.23 13.03 16.83
C PHE A 152 3.97 12.70 18.12
N ARG A 153 3.85 11.45 18.57
CA ARG A 153 4.74 10.88 19.59
C ARG A 153 6.11 10.65 18.95
N ARG A 154 7.08 11.51 19.28
CA ARG A 154 8.39 11.57 18.61
C ARG A 154 9.16 10.25 18.63
N ILE A 155 9.13 9.53 19.75
CA ILE A 155 9.88 8.27 19.90
C ILE A 155 9.41 7.22 18.87
N PRO A 156 8.13 6.81 18.81
CA PRO A 156 7.67 5.87 17.79
C PRO A 156 7.72 6.48 16.37
N MET A 157 7.43 7.78 16.21
CA MET A 157 7.47 8.42 14.90
C MET A 157 8.87 8.44 14.28
N ILE A 158 9.92 8.73 15.06
CA ILE A 158 11.29 8.82 14.53
C ILE A 158 11.99 7.47 14.69
N GLY A 159 12.01 6.94 15.91
CA GLY A 159 12.72 5.71 16.24
C GLY A 159 12.08 4.46 15.60
N GLY A 160 10.75 4.39 15.54
CA GLY A 160 10.05 3.28 14.90
C GLY A 160 10.32 3.21 13.40
N HIS A 161 10.13 4.32 12.68
CA HIS A 161 10.42 4.38 11.24
C HIS A 161 11.91 4.18 10.95
N LEU A 162 12.82 4.66 11.81
CA LEU A 162 14.26 4.37 11.68
C LEU A 162 14.54 2.87 11.84
N ALA A 163 13.95 2.21 12.84
CA ALA A 163 14.13 0.77 13.05
C ALA A 163 13.61 -0.04 11.85
N LEU A 164 12.45 0.32 11.31
CA LEU A 164 11.89 -0.33 10.12
C LEU A 164 12.70 -0.04 8.85
N ALA A 165 13.27 1.16 8.71
CA ALA A 165 14.20 1.48 7.62
C ALA A 165 15.49 0.65 7.70
N VAL A 166 16.05 0.47 8.91
CA VAL A 166 17.21 -0.41 9.13
C VAL A 166 16.85 -1.86 8.80
N MET A 167 15.68 -2.33 9.24
CA MET A 167 15.18 -3.67 8.91
C MET A 167 15.07 -3.87 7.40
N LEU A 168 14.51 -2.90 6.66
CA LEU A 168 14.49 -2.94 5.19
C LEU A 168 15.88 -3.03 4.58
N ALA A 169 16.84 -2.22 5.06
CA ALA A 169 18.20 -2.24 4.56
C ALA A 169 18.90 -3.60 4.81
N VAL A 170 18.64 -4.23 5.96
CA VAL A 170 19.14 -5.58 6.27
C VAL A 170 18.52 -6.62 5.33
N HIS A 171 17.19 -6.61 5.16
CA HIS A 171 16.52 -7.53 4.25
C HIS A 171 17.00 -7.37 2.80
N PHE A 172 17.23 -6.14 2.35
CA PHE A 172 17.76 -5.90 1.00
C PHE A 172 19.20 -6.35 0.85
N ARG A 173 20.06 -6.18 1.86
CA ARG A 173 21.45 -6.69 1.82
C ARG A 173 21.52 -8.22 1.79
N ALA A 174 20.55 -8.89 2.39
CA ALA A 174 20.46 -10.35 2.39
C ALA A 174 19.82 -10.92 1.10
N LEU A 175 19.33 -10.07 0.19
CA LEU A 175 18.72 -10.51 -1.06
C LEU A 175 19.79 -11.07 -2.00
N ASP A 176 19.74 -12.38 -2.20
CA ASP A 176 20.28 -13.04 -3.39
C ASP A 176 19.24 -12.96 -4.52
N ALA A 177 19.57 -12.24 -5.60
CA ALA A 177 18.68 -12.00 -6.73
C ALA A 177 18.67 -13.15 -7.77
N GLU A 178 19.54 -14.13 -7.61
CA GLU A 178 19.57 -15.34 -8.45
C GLU A 178 18.75 -16.49 -7.82
N SER A 179 18.42 -16.37 -6.53
CA SER A 179 17.67 -17.37 -5.77
C SER A 179 16.19 -17.01 -5.63
N MET A 180 15.30 -17.79 -6.26
CA MET A 180 13.86 -17.56 -6.20
C MET A 180 13.29 -17.64 -4.76
N SER A 181 13.87 -18.47 -3.90
CA SER A 181 13.46 -18.52 -2.48
C SER A 181 13.82 -17.23 -1.75
N SER A 182 14.99 -16.66 -2.05
CA SER A 182 15.44 -15.36 -1.53
C SER A 182 14.57 -14.21 -2.03
N ILE A 183 14.21 -14.20 -3.32
CA ILE A 183 13.30 -13.20 -3.90
C ILE A 183 11.92 -13.23 -3.22
N LYS A 184 11.35 -14.43 -3.04
CA LYS A 184 10.07 -14.63 -2.34
C LYS A 184 10.14 -14.15 -0.90
N LEU A 185 11.25 -14.44 -0.21
CA LEU A 185 11.46 -14.00 1.17
C LEU A 185 11.57 -12.46 1.26
N TYR A 186 12.33 -11.82 0.37
CA TYR A 186 12.42 -10.36 0.28
C TYR A 186 11.05 -9.73 0.01
N TYR A 187 10.28 -10.26 -0.94
CA TYR A 187 8.93 -9.78 -1.21
C TYR A 187 8.01 -9.92 0.02
N LYS A 188 8.08 -11.06 0.72
CA LYS A 188 7.35 -11.26 1.98
C LYS A 188 7.76 -10.22 3.03
N HIS A 189 9.04 -9.91 3.15
CA HIS A 189 9.52 -8.89 4.09
C HIS A 189 9.00 -7.49 3.80
N ILE A 190 8.77 -7.13 2.53
CA ILE A 190 8.07 -5.87 2.18
C ILE A 190 6.66 -5.86 2.80
N TRP A 191 5.94 -6.98 2.74
CA TRP A 191 4.62 -7.10 3.38
C TRP A 191 4.70 -7.09 4.91
N ASP A 192 5.68 -7.78 5.50
CA ASP A 192 5.90 -7.76 6.94
C ASP A 192 6.08 -6.31 7.44
N LEU A 193 6.91 -5.53 6.74
CA LEU A 193 7.10 -4.09 7.01
C LEU A 193 5.80 -3.30 6.85
N PHE A 194 5.03 -3.53 5.77
CA PHE A 194 3.73 -2.86 5.56
C PHE A 194 2.75 -3.09 6.72
N TYR A 195 2.70 -4.30 7.28
CA TYR A 195 1.85 -4.59 8.44
C TYR A 195 2.41 -4.01 9.74
N LEU A 196 3.72 -4.06 9.94
CA LEU A 196 4.39 -3.41 11.08
C LEU A 196 4.11 -1.90 11.11
N GLU A 197 4.01 -1.25 9.95
CA GLU A 197 3.65 0.17 9.85
C GLU A 197 2.25 0.49 10.38
N TYR A 198 1.26 -0.36 10.08
CA TYR A 198 -0.06 -0.23 10.70
C TYR A 198 -0.02 -0.43 12.22
N GLY A 199 0.83 -1.33 12.71
CA GLY A 199 1.10 -1.48 14.14
C GLY A 199 1.72 -0.22 14.74
N LEU A 200 2.77 0.30 14.11
CA LEU A 200 3.47 1.51 14.53
C LEU A 200 2.55 2.73 14.54
N TYR A 201 1.62 2.83 13.59
CA TYR A 201 0.65 3.90 13.50
C TYR A 201 -0.20 4.06 14.77
N THR A 202 -0.49 2.97 15.49
CA THR A 202 -1.23 3.05 16.76
C THR A 202 -0.45 3.76 17.86
N LEU A 203 0.87 3.90 17.70
CA LEU A 203 1.79 4.46 18.68
C LEU A 203 2.21 5.90 18.37
N ILE A 204 2.07 6.39 17.13
CA ILE A 204 2.48 7.76 16.71
C ILE A 204 1.43 8.82 17.05
#